data_AF-A0A9X6XV21-F1
#
_entry.id   AF-A0A9X6XV21-F1
#
_cell.length_a   1.000
_cell.length_b   1.000
_cell.length_c   1.000
_cell.angle_alpha   90.00
_cell.angle_beta   90.00
_cell.angle_gamma   90.00
#
_symmetry.space_group_name_H-M   'P 1'
#
loop_
_entity.id
_entity.type
_entity.pdbx_description
1 polymer ?
#
loop_
_entity_poly.entity_id
_entity_poly.type
_entity_poly.pdbx_seq_one_letter_code
_entity_poly.pdbx_strand_id
1 'polypeptide(L)'
;MSRSHKRKYREARTNFKRDLLKVVENNRAFAMLIIQTHRANQHRRHITKIWELLGFNHPEAYKDYCKQIGGQHLCGSEDIWKSIYFADKEIHDKYRLSIPEMYAMGDALGIAYRVLRN
;
A
#
# COMPACT_ATOMS: atom_id res chain seq x y z
N MET A 1 -13.54 -6.43 -13.67
CA MET A 1 -13.84 -5.20 -12.88
C MET A 1 -14.67 -4.24 -13.73
N SER A 2 -15.89 -3.86 -13.30
CA SER A 2 -16.86 -3.20 -14.19
C SER A 2 -16.47 -1.76 -14.56
N ARG A 3 -16.81 -1.32 -15.78
CA ARG A 3 -16.55 0.04 -16.28
C ARG A 3 -17.17 1.13 -15.39
N SER A 4 -18.28 0.82 -14.71
CA SER A 4 -19.00 1.74 -13.81
C SER A 4 -18.13 2.18 -12.62
N HIS A 5 -17.46 1.25 -11.95
CA HIS A 5 -16.59 1.56 -10.81
C HIS A 5 -15.40 2.44 -11.20
N LYS A 6 -14.79 2.21 -12.37
CA LYS A 6 -13.71 3.06 -12.88
C LYS A 6 -14.17 4.50 -13.14
N ARG A 7 -15.42 4.67 -13.59
CA ARG A 7 -16.00 5.99 -13.88
C ARG A 7 -16.34 6.75 -12.59
N LYS A 8 -16.91 6.06 -11.59
CA LYS A 8 -17.28 6.64 -10.28
C LYS A 8 -16.15 7.41 -9.61
N TYR A 9 -14.93 6.87 -9.61
CA TYR A 9 -13.78 7.46 -8.92
C TYR A 9 -12.86 8.27 -9.82
N ARG A 10 -13.19 8.44 -11.11
CA ARG A 10 -12.26 9.00 -12.12
C ARG A 10 -11.78 10.41 -11.75
N GLU A 11 -12.71 11.26 -11.36
CA GLU A 11 -12.42 12.65 -11.01
C GLU A 11 -11.54 12.75 -9.76
N ALA A 12 -11.97 12.12 -8.66
CA ALA A 12 -11.22 12.08 -7.41
C ALA A 12 -9.79 11.55 -7.61
N ARG A 13 -9.63 10.46 -8.38
CA ARG A 13 -8.30 9.88 -8.70
C ARG A 13 -7.43 10.81 -9.56
N THR A 14 -8.04 11.55 -10.47
CA THR A 14 -7.30 12.50 -11.33
C THR A 14 -6.78 13.67 -10.50
N ASN A 15 -7.63 14.22 -9.64
CA ASN A 15 -7.26 15.28 -8.71
C ASN A 15 -6.22 14.82 -7.68
N PHE A 16 -6.41 13.62 -7.10
CA PHE A 16 -5.46 12.98 -6.20
C PHE A 16 -4.07 12.87 -6.82
N LYS A 17 -3.98 12.34 -8.06
CA LYS A 17 -2.69 12.22 -8.73
C LYS A 17 -2.00 13.56 -8.97
N ARG A 18 -2.75 14.58 -9.36
CA ARG A 18 -2.20 15.92 -9.58
C ARG A 18 -1.68 16.52 -8.29
N ASP A 19 -2.45 16.43 -7.21
CA ASP A 19 -2.10 17.02 -5.93
C ASP A 19 -0.93 16.25 -5.29
N LEU A 20 -0.96 14.92 -5.31
CA LEU A 20 0.14 14.08 -4.82
C LEU A 20 1.44 14.32 -5.57
N LEU A 21 1.39 14.50 -6.89
CA LEU A 21 2.59 14.82 -7.68
C LEU A 21 3.30 16.07 -7.16
N LYS A 22 2.56 17.16 -6.94
CA LYS A 22 3.13 18.44 -6.49
C LYS A 22 3.89 18.32 -5.17
N VAL A 23 3.36 17.51 -4.25
CA VAL A 23 3.98 17.29 -2.94
C VAL A 23 5.18 16.36 -3.06
N VAL A 24 5.04 15.27 -3.80
CA VAL A 24 6.07 14.23 -3.92
C VAL A 24 7.28 14.70 -4.74
N GLU A 25 7.10 15.59 -5.74
CA GLU A 25 8.19 16.19 -6.52
C GLU A 25 9.20 16.93 -5.63
N ASN A 26 8.71 17.64 -4.62
CA ASN A 26 9.55 18.38 -3.68
C ASN A 26 9.99 17.55 -2.46
N ASN A 27 9.51 16.31 -2.34
CA ASN A 27 9.78 15.43 -1.21
C ASN A 27 10.05 13.99 -1.67
N ARG A 28 11.29 13.71 -2.10
CA ARG A 28 11.73 12.37 -2.52
C ARG A 28 11.61 11.33 -1.41
N ALA A 29 11.69 11.73 -0.13
CA ALA A 29 11.50 10.81 0.99
C ALA A 29 10.05 10.30 1.05
N PHE A 30 9.07 11.15 0.75
CA PHE A 30 7.68 10.73 0.62
C PHE A 30 7.48 9.77 -0.57
N ALA A 31 8.14 10.02 -1.71
CA ALA A 31 8.14 9.07 -2.83
C ALA A 31 8.66 7.69 -2.40
N MET A 32 9.75 7.66 -1.64
CA MET A 32 10.34 6.42 -1.14
C MET A 32 9.41 5.71 -0.15
N LEU A 33 8.77 6.47 0.76
CA LEU A 33 7.79 5.94 1.71
C LEU A 33 6.67 5.18 0.97
N ILE A 34 6.10 5.76 -0.09
CA ILE A 34 5.04 5.12 -0.89
C ILE A 34 5.50 3.76 -1.44
N ILE A 35 6.73 3.67 -1.95
CA ILE A 35 7.30 2.41 -2.47
C ILE A 35 7.50 1.40 -1.34
N GLN A 36 8.00 1.83 -0.18
CA GLN A 36 8.20 0.93 0.96
C GLN A 36 6.88 0.40 1.50
N THR A 37 5.84 1.24 1.58
CA THR A 37 4.48 0.81 1.92
C THR A 37 3.96 -0.25 0.94
N HIS A 38 4.24 -0.10 -0.36
CA HIS A 38 3.88 -1.14 -1.33
C HIS A 38 4.56 -2.48 -1.01
N ARG A 39 5.88 -2.43 -0.79
CA ARG A 39 6.68 -3.63 -0.54
C ARG A 39 6.26 -4.33 0.73
N ALA A 40 6.03 -3.58 1.80
CA ALA A 40 5.54 -4.11 3.06
C ALA A 40 4.19 -4.85 2.88
N ASN A 41 3.25 -4.24 2.15
CA ASN A 41 1.98 -4.89 1.80
C ASN A 41 2.19 -6.18 0.97
N GLN A 42 3.11 -6.20 -0.01
CA GLN A 42 3.42 -7.42 -0.76
C GLN A 42 4.04 -8.51 0.12
N HIS A 43 4.95 -8.15 1.03
CA HIS A 43 5.57 -9.08 1.97
C HIS A 43 4.51 -9.69 2.89
N ARG A 44 3.60 -8.88 3.44
CA ARG A 44 2.48 -9.38 4.25
C ARG A 44 1.64 -10.39 3.48
N ARG A 45 1.25 -10.09 2.24
CA ARG A 45 0.50 -11.01 1.39
C ARG A 45 1.26 -12.30 1.10
N HIS A 46 2.58 -12.21 0.94
CA HIS A 46 3.42 -13.39 0.73
C HIS A 46 3.48 -14.27 1.99
N ILE A 47 3.63 -13.67 3.18
CA ILE A 47 3.58 -14.37 4.47
C ILE A 47 2.25 -15.11 4.63
N THR A 48 1.12 -14.47 4.33
CA THR A 48 -0.20 -15.13 4.40
C THR A 48 -0.27 -16.35 3.48
N LYS A 49 0.29 -16.28 2.27
CA LYS A 49 0.36 -17.44 1.36
C LYS A 49 1.24 -18.57 1.89
N ILE A 50 2.33 -18.24 2.57
CA ILE A 50 3.17 -19.24 3.24
C ILE A 50 2.38 -19.93 4.34
N TRP A 51 1.62 -19.16 5.14
CA TRP A 51 0.78 -19.74 6.20
C TRP A 51 -0.30 -20.65 5.63
N GLU A 52 -0.96 -20.26 4.53
CA GLU A 52 -1.91 -21.12 3.84
C GLU A 52 -1.23 -22.40 3.33
N LEU A 53 -0.10 -22.27 2.62
CA LEU A 53 0.63 -23.41 2.07
C LEU A 53 1.06 -24.40 3.15
N LEU A 54 1.67 -23.92 4.23
CA LEU A 54 2.16 -24.76 5.32
C LEU A 54 1.00 -25.29 6.16
N GLY A 55 0.01 -24.46 6.50
CA GLY A 55 -1.12 -24.84 7.34
C GLY A 55 -1.99 -25.93 6.72
N PHE A 56 -2.23 -25.87 5.41
CA PHE A 56 -3.05 -26.88 4.72
C PHE A 56 -2.27 -28.13 4.31
N ASN A 57 -1.01 -28.01 3.89
CA ASN A 57 -0.27 -29.14 3.32
C ASN A 57 0.84 -29.71 4.22
N HIS A 58 1.32 -28.94 5.19
CA HIS A 58 2.51 -29.27 6.01
C HIS A 58 2.35 -28.82 7.48
N PRO A 59 1.40 -29.38 8.24
CA PRO A 59 1.01 -28.88 9.56
C PRO A 59 2.14 -28.89 10.60
N GLU A 60 3.08 -29.84 10.54
CA GLU A 60 4.24 -29.85 11.43
C GLU A 60 5.22 -28.72 11.13
N ALA A 61 5.50 -28.45 9.84
CA ALA A 61 6.33 -27.31 9.44
C ALA A 61 5.67 -25.97 9.82
N TYR A 62 4.33 -25.90 9.78
CA TYR A 62 3.59 -24.72 10.24
C TYR A 62 3.78 -24.48 11.74
N LYS A 63 3.71 -25.52 12.58
CA LYS A 63 3.95 -25.39 14.03
C LYS A 63 5.35 -24.88 14.34
N ASP A 64 6.37 -25.44 13.68
CA ASP A 64 7.75 -25.01 13.86
C ASP A 64 7.96 -23.57 13.39
N TYR A 65 7.41 -23.22 12.22
CA TYR A 65 7.43 -21.85 11.71
C TYR A 65 6.82 -20.87 12.72
N CYS A 66 5.63 -21.16 13.26
CA CYS A 66 4.96 -20.30 14.24
C CYS A 66 5.78 -20.14 15.52
N LYS A 67 6.36 -21.24 16.02
CA LYS A 67 7.16 -21.25 17.25
C LYS A 67 8.48 -20.51 17.12
N GLN A 68 9.17 -20.63 15.98
CA GLN A 68 10.52 -20.12 15.80
C GLN A 68 10.58 -18.73 15.15
N ILE A 69 9.67 -18.44 14.22
CA ILE A 69 9.78 -17.27 13.31
C ILE A 69 8.51 -16.40 13.35
N GLY A 70 7.33 -17.03 13.27
CA GLY A 70 6.05 -16.34 13.08
C GLY A 70 5.66 -15.45 14.25
N GLY A 71 5.91 -15.87 15.50
CA GLY A 71 5.58 -15.10 16.70
C GLY A 71 6.38 -13.81 16.90
N GLN A 72 7.48 -13.62 16.16
CA GLN A 72 8.35 -12.44 16.28
C GLN A 72 8.01 -11.32 15.28
N HIS A 73 7.08 -11.54 14.35
CA HIS A 73 6.73 -10.53 13.36
C HIS A 73 5.82 -9.45 13.97
N LEU A 74 6.19 -8.19 13.79
CA LEU A 74 5.33 -7.06 14.14
C LEU A 74 4.10 -7.05 13.22
N CYS A 75 2.93 -7.36 13.78
CA CYS A 75 1.65 -7.30 13.07
C CYS A 75 1.15 -5.84 13.00
N GLY A 76 1.63 -5.07 12.01
CA GLY A 76 1.18 -3.71 11.74
C GLY A 76 0.16 -3.61 10.59
N SER A 77 -0.59 -2.50 10.54
CA SER A 77 -1.28 -2.06 9.32
C SER A 77 -0.34 -1.15 8.51
N GLU A 78 -0.12 -1.52 7.25
CA GLU A 78 0.81 -0.86 6.31
C GLU A 78 0.02 -0.40 5.08
N ASP A 79 -1.06 0.34 5.32
CA ASP A 79 -1.87 0.88 4.25
C ASP A 79 -1.34 2.23 3.75
N ILE A 80 -1.65 2.53 2.48
CA ILE A 80 -1.20 3.76 1.84
C ILE A 80 -1.77 5.00 2.51
N TRP A 81 -2.97 4.91 3.07
CA TRP A 81 -3.62 6.06 3.67
C TRP A 81 -2.94 6.47 4.96
N LYS A 82 -2.55 5.52 5.80
CA LYS A 82 -1.72 5.78 6.98
C LYS A 82 -0.39 6.43 6.59
N SER A 83 0.24 5.95 5.52
CA SER A 83 1.49 6.53 5.01
C SER A 83 1.30 7.98 4.54
N ILE A 84 0.19 8.26 3.83
CA ILE A 84 -0.16 9.61 3.40
C ILE A 84 -0.51 10.47 4.61
N TYR A 85 -1.26 9.98 5.61
CA TYR A 85 -1.63 10.75 6.81
C TYR A 85 -0.41 11.35 7.53
N PHE A 86 0.66 10.57 7.69
CA PHE A 86 1.87 11.02 8.36
C PHE A 86 2.79 11.88 7.49
N ALA A 87 2.70 11.75 6.17
CA ALA A 87 3.53 12.52 5.25
C ALA A 87 2.86 13.83 4.81
N ASP A 88 1.55 13.80 4.60
CA ASP A 88 0.71 14.91 4.17
C ASP A 88 -0.77 14.68 4.59
N LYS A 89 -1.13 15.27 5.73
CA LYS A 89 -2.48 15.14 6.29
C LYS A 89 -3.56 15.81 5.42
N GLU A 90 -3.22 16.85 4.66
CA GLU A 90 -4.18 17.56 3.80
C GLU A 90 -4.64 16.67 2.64
N ILE A 91 -3.70 16.01 1.96
CA ILE A 91 -4.00 15.02 0.93
C ILE A 91 -4.79 13.85 1.52
N HIS A 92 -4.39 13.36 2.70
CA HIS A 92 -5.09 12.27 3.36
C HIS A 92 -6.58 12.61 3.57
N ASP A 93 -6.86 13.70 4.29
CA ASP A 93 -8.22 14.04 4.69
C ASP A 93 -9.10 14.36 3.48
N LYS A 94 -8.52 14.95 2.42
CA LYS A 94 -9.22 15.26 1.17
C LYS A 94 -9.66 14.01 0.39
N TYR A 95 -8.86 12.94 0.40
CA TYR A 95 -9.05 11.82 -0.53
C TYR A 95 -9.39 10.47 0.11
N ARG A 96 -9.13 10.29 1.42
CA ARG A 96 -9.27 8.99 2.11
C ARG A 96 -10.64 8.34 1.92
N LEU A 97 -11.70 9.14 1.99
CA LEU A 97 -13.09 8.66 1.93
C LEU A 97 -13.63 8.60 0.49
N SER A 98 -12.97 9.26 -0.46
CA SER A 98 -13.44 9.36 -1.86
C SER A 98 -12.79 8.34 -2.79
N ILE A 99 -11.66 7.74 -2.39
CA ILE A 99 -10.92 6.78 -3.22
C ILE A 99 -10.70 5.47 -2.44
N PRO A 100 -11.12 4.32 -2.98
CA PRO A 100 -10.73 3.03 -2.44
C PRO A 100 -9.21 2.85 -2.39
N GLU A 101 -8.69 2.26 -1.31
CA GLU A 101 -7.26 2.09 -1.05
C GLU A 101 -6.50 1.46 -2.22
N MET A 102 -7.06 0.41 -2.83
CA MET A 102 -6.44 -0.26 -3.98
C MET A 102 -6.15 0.69 -5.15
N TYR A 103 -7.04 1.66 -5.40
CA TYR A 103 -6.82 2.67 -6.45
C TYR A 103 -5.80 3.71 -6.02
N ALA A 104 -5.90 4.21 -4.78
CA ALA A 104 -4.96 5.19 -4.25
C ALA A 104 -3.53 4.65 -4.24
N MET A 105 -3.34 3.39 -3.82
CA MET A 105 -2.03 2.72 -3.82
C MET A 105 -1.43 2.65 -5.23
N GLY A 106 -2.21 2.22 -6.23
CA GLY A 106 -1.73 2.12 -7.61
C GLY A 106 -1.39 3.48 -8.22
N ASP A 107 -2.22 4.48 -7.98
CA ASP A 107 -1.99 5.85 -8.47
C ASP A 107 -0.77 6.50 -7.81
N ALA A 108 -0.63 6.34 -6.48
CA ALA A 108 0.51 6.84 -5.71
C ALA A 108 1.83 6.18 -6.15
N LEU A 109 1.82 4.86 -6.36
CA LEU A 109 3.00 4.12 -6.79
C LEU A 109 3.47 4.58 -8.18
N GLY A 110 2.54 4.82 -9.11
CA GLY A 110 2.86 5.37 -10.44
C GLY A 110 3.54 6.74 -10.36
N ILE A 111 3.10 7.59 -9.43
CA ILE A 111 3.72 8.90 -9.17
C ILE A 111 5.10 8.74 -8.55
N ALA A 112 5.22 7.92 -7.51
CA ALA A 112 6.48 7.70 -6.81
C ALA A 112 7.58 7.19 -7.76
N TYR A 113 7.25 6.21 -8.61
CA TYR A 113 8.19 5.73 -9.64
C TYR A 113 8.54 6.81 -10.65
N ARG A 114 7.58 7.62 -11.11
CA ARG A 114 7.86 8.72 -12.04
C ARG A 114 8.84 9.74 -11.43
N VAL A 115 8.64 10.12 -10.17
CA VAL A 115 9.50 11.11 -9.49
C VAL A 115 10.89 10.56 -9.19
N LEU A 116 11.00 9.28 -8.82
CA LEU A 116 12.29 8.68 -8.43
C LEU A 116 13.12 8.14 -9.60
N ARG A 117 12.49 7.83 -10.74
CA ARG A 117 13.18 7.36 -11.96
C ARG A 117 13.79 8.52 -12.77
N ASN A 118 13.32 9.75 -12.53
CA ASN A 118 13.93 10.99 -13.00
C ASN A 118 15.00 11.48 -12.01
#